data_AF-A0A5K0WK30-F1
#
_entry.id   AF-A0A5K0WK30-F1
#
_cell.length_a   1.000
_cell.length_b   1.000
_cell.length_c   1.000
_cell.angle_alpha   90.00
_cell.angle_beta   90.00
_cell.angle_gamma   90.00
#
_symmetry.space_group_name_H-M   'P 1'
#
loop_
_entity.id
_entity.type
_entity.pdbx_description
1 polymer ?
#
loop_
_entity_poly.entity_id
_entity_poly.type
_entity_poly.pdbx_seq_one_letter_code
_entity_poly.pdbx_strand_id
1 'polypeptide(L)'
;MPDLAARVELIWKLACPARPGVDDPIMNPLAVGSPSLSGLGCRRVLVAIAGKDSMQGCGRWFYEALTASGWKGEAEVEEVEGEEHVFHLFRPEDEKAKLLLKRFASFINSE
;
A
#
# COMPACT_ATOMS: atom_id res chain seq x y z
N MET A 1 2.67 -24.44 -3.94
CA MET A 1 2.76 -23.07 -4.50
C MET A 1 3.95 -22.40 -3.82
N PRO A 2 4.78 -21.59 -4.52
CA PRO A 2 5.81 -20.82 -3.83
C PRO A 2 5.12 -20.00 -2.74
N ASP A 3 5.80 -19.80 -1.61
CA ASP A 3 5.31 -18.87 -0.60
C ASP A 3 5.12 -17.47 -1.23
N LEU A 4 4.27 -16.66 -0.61
CA LEU A 4 3.93 -15.33 -1.12
C LEU A 4 5.18 -14.48 -1.39
N ALA A 5 6.19 -14.56 -0.52
CA ALA A 5 7.42 -13.79 -0.66
C ALA A 5 8.20 -14.20 -1.91
N ALA A 6 8.33 -15.50 -2.19
CA ALA A 6 8.95 -16.00 -3.41
C ALA A 6 8.19 -15.56 -4.69
N ARG A 7 6.85 -15.48 -4.62
CA ARG A 7 6.04 -14.93 -5.72
C ARG A 7 6.29 -13.43 -5.93
N VAL A 8 6.30 -12.65 -4.86
CA VAL A 8 6.58 -11.21 -4.90
C VAL A 8 7.99 -10.95 -5.43
N GLU A 9 8.98 -11.70 -4.96
CA GLU A 9 10.37 -11.61 -5.43
C GLU A 9 10.48 -11.94 -6.93
N LEU A 10 9.78 -12.98 -7.41
CA LEU A 10 9.78 -13.32 -8.83
C LEU A 10 9.14 -12.21 -9.68
N ILE A 11 8.00 -11.66 -9.25
CA ILE A 11 7.34 -10.55 -9.93
C ILE A 11 8.27 -9.33 -9.98
N TRP A 12 8.95 -9.02 -8.88
CA TRP A 12 9.88 -7.90 -8.80
C TRP A 12 11.09 -8.09 -9.71
N LYS A 13 11.71 -9.28 -9.70
CA LYS A 13 12.83 -9.62 -10.60
C LYS A 13 12.45 -9.50 -12.08
N LEU A 14 11.20 -9.83 -12.42
CA LEU A 14 10.70 -9.67 -13.78
C LEU A 14 10.49 -8.20 -14.16
N ALA A 15 9.90 -7.41 -13.25
CA ALA A 15 9.58 -6.00 -13.49
C ALA A 15 10.82 -5.09 -13.45
N CYS A 16 11.78 -5.38 -12.58
CA CYS A 16 12.99 -4.59 -12.32
C CYS A 16 14.26 -5.46 -12.36
N PRO A 17 14.62 -6.02 -13.53
CA PRO A 17 15.72 -6.99 -13.65
C PRO A 17 17.10 -6.43 -13.26
N ALA A 18 17.30 -5.12 -13.36
CA ALA A 18 18.53 -4.45 -12.95
C ALA A 18 18.68 -4.30 -11.42
N ARG A 19 17.60 -4.50 -10.66
CA ARG A 19 17.53 -4.29 -9.20
C ARG A 19 16.71 -5.43 -8.55
N PRO A 20 17.21 -6.67 -8.58
CA PRO A 20 16.39 -7.85 -8.28
C PRO A 20 16.06 -8.04 -6.79
N GLY A 21 16.62 -7.23 -5.89
CA GLY A 21 16.41 -7.36 -4.45
C GLY A 21 15.06 -6.79 -4.02
N VAL A 22 14.33 -7.53 -3.17
CA VAL A 22 13.05 -7.08 -2.60
C VAL A 22 13.20 -5.93 -1.61
N ASP A 23 14.41 -5.71 -1.09
CA ASP A 23 14.78 -4.54 -0.27
C ASP A 23 15.24 -3.34 -1.11
N ASP A 24 15.05 -3.35 -2.43
CA ASP A 24 15.25 -2.14 -3.22
C ASP A 24 14.28 -1.03 -2.74
N PRO A 25 14.75 0.22 -2.54
CA PRO A 25 13.90 1.31 -2.05
C PRO A 25 12.65 1.60 -2.87
N ILE A 26 12.62 1.22 -4.16
CA ILE A 26 11.43 1.36 -5.01
C ILE A 26 10.34 0.37 -4.58
N MET A 27 10.74 -0.85 -4.18
CA MET A 27 9.83 -1.90 -3.76
C MET A 27 9.50 -1.82 -2.26
N ASN A 28 10.52 -1.64 -1.43
CA ASN A 28 10.41 -1.56 0.02
C ASN A 28 10.85 -0.16 0.51
N PRO A 29 9.90 0.79 0.66
CA PRO A 29 10.24 2.14 1.11
C PRO A 29 10.73 2.21 2.56
N LEU A 30 10.69 1.09 3.29
CA LEU A 30 11.17 0.95 4.67
C LEU A 30 12.48 0.16 4.78
N ALA A 31 13.05 -0.26 3.65
CA ALA A 31 14.34 -0.94 3.63
C ALA A 31 15.48 -0.04 4.13
N VAL A 32 16.56 -0.68 4.59
CA VAL A 32 17.79 0.03 4.99
C VAL A 32 18.35 0.80 3.79
N GLY A 33 18.56 2.10 3.96
CA GLY A 33 19.04 2.99 2.89
C GLY A 33 17.94 3.62 2.05
N SER A 34 16.66 3.30 2.30
CA SER A 34 15.54 4.01 1.70
C SER A 34 15.49 5.48 2.16
N PRO A 35 15.05 6.41 1.30
CA PRO A 35 14.83 7.80 1.70
C PRO A 35 13.85 7.91 2.87
N SER A 36 14.08 8.90 3.75
CA SER A 36 13.18 9.13 4.88
C SER A 36 11.76 9.48 4.40
N LEU A 37 10.76 8.82 4.98
CA LEU A 37 9.35 9.15 4.75
C LEU A 37 8.96 10.56 5.21
N SER A 38 9.76 11.19 6.09
CA SER A 38 9.54 12.57 6.53
C SER A 38 9.53 13.59 5.38
N GLY A 39 10.24 13.28 4.29
CA GLY A 39 10.34 14.11 3.09
C GLY A 39 9.27 13.83 2.03
N LEU A 40 8.24 13.05 2.33
CA LEU A 40 7.18 12.74 1.37
C LEU A 40 6.49 14.03 0.88
N GLY A 41 6.53 14.26 -0.43
CA GLY A 41 6.18 15.56 -1.03
C GLY A 41 4.68 15.86 -1.16
N CYS A 42 3.80 14.96 -0.73
CA CYS A 42 2.36 15.21 -0.69
C CYS A 42 1.92 15.73 0.69
N ARG A 43 0.71 16.31 0.74
CA ARG A 43 0.09 16.78 2.00
C ARG A 43 -0.74 15.70 2.69
N ARG A 44 -1.26 14.73 1.92
CA ARG A 44 -2.22 13.73 2.38
C ARG A 44 -1.90 12.37 1.78
N VAL A 45 -2.12 11.30 2.54
CA VAL A 45 -2.02 9.91 2.11
C VAL A 45 -3.22 9.12 2.64
N LEU A 46 -3.85 8.33 1.78
CA LEU A 46 -4.83 7.32 2.17
C LEU A 46 -4.25 5.93 1.90
N VAL A 47 -4.19 5.09 2.93
CA VAL A 47 -3.79 3.69 2.82
C VAL A 47 -5.03 2.80 2.92
N ALA A 48 -5.41 2.18 1.81
CA ALA A 48 -6.53 1.23 1.79
C ALA A 48 -6.02 -0.21 1.86
N ILE A 49 -6.57 -0.99 2.81
CA ILE A 49 -6.11 -2.34 3.13
C ILE A 49 -7.28 -3.30 3.06
N ALA A 50 -7.14 -4.39 2.32
CA ALA A 50 -8.12 -5.46 2.30
C ALA A 50 -7.81 -6.49 3.41
N GLY A 51 -8.78 -6.79 4.28
CA GLY A 51 -8.54 -7.48 5.55
C GLY A 51 -8.15 -8.96 5.45
N LYS A 52 -8.34 -9.60 4.29
CA LYS A 52 -7.82 -10.96 4.00
C LYS A 52 -6.64 -10.93 3.03
N ASP A 53 -6.15 -9.75 2.67
CA ASP A 53 -5.00 -9.64 1.80
C ASP A 53 -3.75 -10.15 2.51
N SER A 54 -3.05 -11.06 1.85
CA SER A 54 -1.77 -11.56 2.28
C SER A 54 -0.70 -10.45 2.44
N MET A 55 -0.88 -9.30 1.79
CA MET A 55 -0.03 -8.11 1.87
C MET A 55 -0.53 -7.06 2.89
N GLN A 56 -1.59 -7.34 3.67
CA GLN A 56 -2.17 -6.35 4.58
C GLN A 56 -1.18 -5.78 5.60
N GLY A 57 -0.22 -6.60 6.04
CA GLY A 57 0.82 -6.19 6.97
C GLY A 57 1.72 -5.09 6.41
N CYS A 58 2.02 -5.14 5.10
CA CYS A 58 2.81 -4.11 4.43
C CYS A 58 2.09 -2.75 4.43
N GLY A 59 0.77 -2.74 4.19
CA GLY A 59 -0.04 -1.53 4.24
C GLY A 59 -0.04 -0.88 5.62
N ARG A 60 -0.29 -1.67 6.69
CA ARG A 60 -0.25 -1.19 8.08
C ARG A 60 1.14 -0.67 8.44
N TRP A 61 2.17 -1.43 8.09
CA TRP A 61 3.55 -1.06 8.41
C TRP A 61 3.97 0.24 7.73
N PHE A 62 3.60 0.46 6.47
CA PHE A 62 3.83 1.74 5.79
C PHE A 62 3.10 2.89 6.49
N TYR A 63 1.82 2.71 6.85
CA TYR A 63 1.03 3.72 7.56
C TYR A 63 1.67 4.12 8.91
N GLU A 64 2.04 3.13 9.71
CA GLU A 64 2.70 3.32 11.01
C GLU A 64 4.06 4.02 10.85
N ALA A 65 4.87 3.58 9.88
CA ALA A 65 6.18 4.18 9.62
C ALA A 65 6.05 5.63 9.12
N LEU A 66 5.08 5.92 8.25
CA LEU A 66 4.84 7.27 7.75
C LEU A 66 4.42 8.21 8.89
N THR A 67 3.47 7.79 9.74
CA THR A 67 2.99 8.59 10.87
C THR A 67 4.07 8.79 11.94
N ALA A 68 4.95 7.81 12.15
CA ALA A 68 6.09 7.91 13.05
C ALA A 68 7.29 8.69 12.48
N SER A 69 7.36 8.91 11.17
CA SER A 69 8.53 9.50 10.50
C SER A 69 8.76 10.99 10.78
N GLY A 70 7.78 11.67 11.37
CA GLY A 70 7.80 13.13 11.53
C GLY A 70 7.34 13.90 10.28
N TRP A 71 6.87 13.20 9.24
CA TRP A 71 6.16 13.78 8.10
C TRP A 71 5.02 14.68 8.59
N LYS A 72 4.83 15.82 7.91
CA LYS A 72 3.92 16.90 8.35
C LYS A 72 2.55 16.86 7.67
N GLY A 73 2.30 15.84 6.85
CA GLY A 73 1.00 15.63 6.23
C GLY A 73 0.02 14.84 7.10
N GLU A 74 -1.13 14.55 6.52
CA GLU A 74 -2.19 13.75 7.13
C GLU A 74 -2.23 12.36 6.51
N ALA A 75 -2.17 11.32 7.34
CA ALA A 75 -2.33 9.94 6.91
C ALA A 75 -3.66 9.38 7.40
N GLU A 76 -4.45 8.85 6.48
CA GLU A 76 -5.70 8.14 6.75
C GLU A 76 -5.51 6.65 6.39
N VAL A 77 -6.12 5.75 7.15
CA VAL A 77 -6.13 4.31 6.84
C VAL A 77 -7.58 3.81 6.77
N GLU A 78 -7.87 3.00 5.76
CA GLU A 78 -9.18 2.38 5.55
C GLU A 78 -8.99 0.87 5.44
N GLU A 79 -9.47 0.11 6.41
CA GLU A 79 -9.38 -1.35 6.40
C GLU A 79 -10.73 -1.97 6.07
N VAL A 80 -10.79 -2.68 4.95
CA VAL A 80 -12.01 -3.32 4.46
C VAL A 80 -12.00 -4.78 4.89
N GLU A 81 -12.63 -5.06 6.04
CA GLU A 81 -12.69 -6.39 6.62
C GLU A 81 -13.26 -7.42 5.64
N GLY A 82 -12.67 -8.61 5.61
CA GLY A 82 -13.22 -9.76 4.88
C GLY A 82 -12.95 -9.79 3.38
N GLU A 83 -12.33 -8.74 2.83
CA GLU A 83 -12.00 -8.62 1.41
C GLU A 83 -10.58 -9.10 1.08
N GLU A 84 -10.40 -9.64 -0.13
CA GLU A 84 -9.13 -10.15 -0.64
C GLU A 84 -8.35 -9.08 -1.43
N HIS A 85 -7.13 -9.43 -1.86
CA HIS A 85 -6.26 -8.54 -2.63
C HIS A 85 -6.99 -7.92 -3.83
N VAL A 86 -6.92 -6.59 -3.93
CA VAL A 86 -7.52 -5.77 -5.01
C VAL A 86 -8.99 -6.08 -5.33
N PHE A 87 -9.78 -6.49 -4.33
CA PHE A 87 -11.19 -6.90 -4.50
C PHE A 87 -12.04 -5.91 -5.33
N HIS A 88 -11.81 -4.61 -5.19
CA HIS A 88 -12.54 -3.55 -5.87
C HIS A 88 -12.34 -3.54 -7.41
N LEU A 89 -11.26 -4.16 -7.92
CA LEU A 89 -11.03 -4.32 -9.35
C LEU A 89 -11.77 -5.54 -9.92
N PHE A 90 -11.91 -6.60 -9.13
CA PHE A 90 -12.53 -7.87 -9.57
C PHE A 90 -14.03 -7.94 -9.30
N ARG A 91 -14.52 -7.25 -8.26
CA ARG A 91 -15.93 -7.18 -7.86
C ARG A 91 -16.38 -5.73 -7.72
N PRO A 92 -16.36 -4.93 -8.80
CA PRO A 92 -16.67 -3.49 -8.73
C PRO A 92 -18.13 -3.20 -8.34
N GLU A 93 -19.04 -4.16 -8.55
CA GLU A 93 -20.45 -4.01 -8.22
C GLU A 93 -20.79 -4.26 -6.75
N ASP A 94 -19.86 -4.81 -5.97
CA ASP A 94 -20.08 -5.11 -4.57
C ASP A 94 -20.16 -3.83 -3.74
N GLU A 95 -20.99 -3.84 -2.71
CA GLU A 95 -21.22 -2.66 -1.86
C GLU A 95 -19.92 -2.13 -1.24
N LYS A 96 -19.05 -3.00 -0.75
CA LYS A 96 -17.74 -2.60 -0.21
C LYS A 96 -16.82 -2.00 -1.26
N ALA A 97 -16.87 -2.47 -2.51
CA ALA A 97 -16.07 -1.92 -3.60
C ALA A 97 -16.57 -0.51 -3.96
N LYS A 98 -17.89 -0.33 -4.05
CA LYS A 98 -18.53 0.97 -4.25
C LYS A 98 -18.23 1.95 -3.12
N LEU A 99 -18.24 1.49 -1.86
CA LEU A 99 -17.87 2.30 -0.70
C LEU A 99 -16.40 2.72 -0.75
N LEU A 100 -15.48 1.80 -1.07
CA LEU A 100 -14.06 2.13 -1.21
C LEU A 100 -13.82 3.12 -2.37
N LEU A 101 -14.51 2.98 -3.50
CA LEU A 101 -14.42 3.92 -4.60
C LEU A 101 -14.92 5.32 -4.22
N LYS A 102 -16.05 5.39 -3.49
CA LYS A 102 -16.55 6.66 -2.93
C LYS A 102 -15.54 7.27 -1.95
N ARG A 103 -14.87 6.44 -1.15
CA ARG A 103 -13.81 6.88 -0.22
C ARG A 103 -12.62 7.48 -0.97
N PHE A 104 -12.17 6.85 -2.04
CA PHE A 104 -11.12 7.40 -2.93
C PHE A 104 -11.55 8.72 -3.55
N ALA A 105 -12.75 8.78 -4.13
CA ALA A 105 -13.26 10.02 -4.73
C ALA A 105 -13.37 11.15 -3.70
N SER A 106 -13.83 10.85 -2.49
CA SER A 106 -13.89 11.82 -1.40
C SER A 106 -12.51 12.31 -1.00
N PHE A 107 -11.54 11.40 -0.82
CA PHE A 107 -10.17 11.74 -0.45
C PHE A 107 -9.48 12.65 -1.49
N ILE A 108 -9.62 12.32 -2.77
CA ILE A 108 -9.00 13.08 -3.87
C ILE A 108 -9.61 14.47 -4.02
N ASN A 109 -10.93 14.60 -3.82
CA ASN A 109 -11.66 15.86 -4.02
C ASN A 109 -11.81 16.68 -2.73
N SER A 110 -11.27 16.24 -1.60
CA SER A 110 -11.20 17.05 -0.38
C SER A 110 -9.93 17.89 -0.39
N GLU A 111 -10.06 19.19 -0.12
CA GLU A 111 -8.94 20.16 -0.16
C GLU A 111 -8.00 20.09 1.06
#